data_AF-A0A644WLC8-F1
#
_entry.id   AF-A0A644WLC8-F1
#
_cell.length_a   1.000
_cell.length_b   1.000
_cell.length_c   1.000
_cell.angle_alpha   90.00
_cell.angle_beta   90.00
_cell.angle_gamma   90.00
#
_symmetry.space_group_name_H-M   'P 1'
#
loop_
_entity.id
_entity.type
_entity.pdbx_description
1 polymer ?
#
loop_
_entity_poly.entity_id
_entity_poly.type
_entity_poly.pdbx_seq_one_letter_code
_entity_poly.pdbx_strand_id
1 'polypeptide(L)'
;MERLTEQYGIRRLMPGHGPIVTDPIARIRAYRAHRLQRLDQIRIAYRAGHTSVPALVDAVYGDLVGPTQKAAEQTVRAQLEYLELM
;
A
#
# COMPACT_ATOMS: atom_id res chain seq x y z
N MET A 1 -7.21 -1.46 12.70
CA MET A 1 -8.04 -2.61 12.30
C MET A 1 -7.67 -3.86 13.06
N GLU A 2 -6.42 -4.34 13.02
CA GLU A 2 -5.99 -5.56 13.73
C GLU A 2 -6.39 -5.56 15.21
N ARG A 3 -6.01 -4.52 15.97
CA ARG A 3 -6.41 -4.35 17.37
C ARG A 3 -7.93 -4.44 17.59
N LEU A 4 -8.74 -3.84 16.71
CA LEU A 4 -10.21 -3.88 16.81
C LEU A 4 -10.73 -5.29 16.52
N THR A 5 -10.14 -5.96 15.54
CA THR A 5 -10.47 -7.35 15.19
C THR A 5 -10.21 -8.30 16.35
N GLU A 6 -9.07 -8.15 17.04
CA GLU A 6 -8.73 -8.92 18.23
C GLU A 6 -9.65 -8.56 19.41
N GLN A 7 -9.78 -7.27 19.72
CA GLN A 7 -10.57 -6.78 20.87
C GLN A 7 -12.04 -7.21 20.80
N TYR A 8 -12.66 -7.20 19.62
CA TYR A 8 -14.07 -7.52 19.45
C TYR A 8 -14.32 -8.94 18.91
N GLY A 9 -13.28 -9.78 18.79
CA GLY A 9 -13.41 -11.15 18.30
C GLY A 9 -14.04 -11.22 16.89
N ILE A 10 -13.72 -10.28 16.00
CA ILE A 10 -14.31 -10.21 14.67
C ILE A 10 -13.89 -11.44 13.86
N ARG A 11 -14.89 -12.22 13.41
CA ARG A 11 -14.68 -13.51 12.71
C ARG A 11 -14.86 -13.44 11.20
N ARG A 12 -15.50 -12.38 10.68
CA ARG A 12 -15.67 -12.16 9.23
C ARG A 12 -15.58 -10.68 8.88
N LEU A 13 -15.05 -10.38 7.69
CA LEU A 13 -15.17 -9.05 7.07
C LEU A 13 -16.07 -9.15 5.85
N MET A 14 -17.00 -8.21 5.70
CA MET A 14 -17.89 -8.07 4.54
C MET A 14 -17.46 -6.81 3.76
N PRO A 15 -16.48 -6.93 2.84
CA PRO A 15 -15.93 -5.78 2.15
C PRO A 15 -16.89 -5.23 1.09
N GLY A 16 -16.71 -3.98 0.68
CA GLY A 16 -17.46 -3.39 -0.44
C GLY A 16 -17.16 -4.07 -1.79
N HIS A 17 -16.00 -4.73 -1.92
CA HIS A 17 -15.61 -5.49 -3.11
C HIS A 17 -14.94 -6.80 -2.74
N GLY A 18 -15.14 -7.81 -3.58
CA GLY A 18 -14.57 -9.15 -3.41
C GLY A 18 -15.35 -10.02 -2.42
N PRO A 19 -14.85 -11.23 -2.14
CA PRO A 19 -15.54 -12.20 -1.30
C PRO A 19 -15.47 -11.84 0.19
N ILE A 20 -16.37 -12.45 0.96
CA ILE A 20 -16.30 -12.44 2.43
C ILE A 20 -14.94 -12.99 2.88
N VAL A 21 -14.32 -12.29 3.84
CA VAL A 21 -13.07 -12.74 4.45
C VAL A 21 -13.41 -13.51 5.72
N THR A 22 -13.06 -14.79 5.78
CA THR A 22 -13.31 -15.68 6.92
C THR A 22 -12.15 -15.75 7.92
N ASP A 23 -10.98 -15.23 7.56
CA ASP A 23 -9.85 -14.99 8.46
C ASP A 23 -9.45 -13.50 8.43
N PRO A 24 -10.11 -12.66 9.25
CA PRO A 24 -9.85 -11.22 9.28
C PRO A 24 -8.42 -10.86 9.69
N ILE A 25 -7.84 -11.56 10.67
CA ILE A 25 -6.51 -11.25 11.21
C ILE A 25 -5.45 -11.55 10.16
N ALA A 26 -5.47 -12.73 9.54
CA ALA A 26 -4.52 -13.06 8.50
C ALA A 26 -4.61 -12.06 7.34
N ARG A 27 -5.82 -11.67 6.93
CA ARG A 27 -6.01 -10.68 5.85
C ARG A 27 -5.43 -9.31 6.22
N ILE A 28 -5.71 -8.81 7.42
CA ILE A 28 -5.21 -7.50 7.87
C ILE A 28 -3.67 -7.51 7.96
N ARG A 29 -3.09 -8.57 8.53
CA ARG A 29 -1.63 -8.73 8.63
C ARG A 29 -0.98 -8.79 7.25
N ALA A 30 -1.53 -9.58 6.33
CA ALA A 30 -1.04 -9.66 4.95
C ALA A 30 -1.09 -8.30 4.26
N TYR A 31 -2.19 -7.54 4.45
CA TYR A 31 -2.32 -6.20 3.88
C TYR A 31 -1.29 -5.23 4.47
N ARG A 32 -1.07 -5.28 5.80
CA ARG A 32 -0.04 -4.47 6.46
C ARG A 32 1.36 -4.81 5.94
N ALA A 33 1.70 -6.10 5.86
CA ALA A 33 2.98 -6.56 5.34
C ALA A 33 3.21 -6.07 3.90
N HIS A 34 2.20 -6.20 3.03
CA HIS A 34 2.29 -5.69 1.66
C HIS A 34 2.53 -4.17 1.60
N ARG A 35 1.88 -3.39 2.48
CA ARG A 35 2.09 -1.93 2.54
C ARG A 35 3.50 -1.57 3.02
N LEU A 36 4.04 -2.28 4.01
CA LEU A 36 5.41 -2.09 4.47
C LEU A 36 6.43 -2.44 3.39
N GLN A 37 6.25 -3.58 2.71
CA GLN A 37 7.09 -3.97 1.58
C GLN A 37 7.09 -2.90 0.48
N ARG A 38 5.94 -2.30 0.19
CA ARG A 38 5.85 -1.21 -0.79
C ARG A 38 6.61 0.04 -0.35
N LEU A 39 6.56 0.40 0.93
CA LEU A 39 7.35 1.53 1.46
C LEU A 39 8.85 1.26 1.34
N ASP A 40 9.30 0.03 1.56
CA ASP A 40 10.70 -0.34 1.39
C ASP A 40 11.14 -0.27 -0.08
N GLN A 41 10.28 -0.69 -1.02
CA GLN A 41 10.53 -0.50 -2.45
C GLN A 41 10.70 0.99 -2.80
N ILE A 42 9.84 1.87 -2.26
CA ILE A 42 9.95 3.33 -2.46
C ILE A 42 11.26 3.86 -1.88
N ARG A 43 11.66 3.46 -0.67
CA ARG A 43 12.95 3.85 -0.07
C ARG A 43 14.13 3.43 -0.94
N ILE A 44 14.11 2.20 -1.45
CA ILE A 44 15.17 1.65 -2.31
C ILE A 44 15.26 2.45 -3.61
N ALA A 45 14.13 2.68 -4.29
CA ALA A 45 14.08 3.44 -5.53
C ALA A 45 14.53 4.90 -5.33
N TYR A 46 14.11 5.54 -4.23
CA TYR A 46 14.54 6.90 -3.89
C TYR A 46 16.06 6.98 -3.67
N ARG A 47 16.63 6.04 -2.91
CA ARG A 47 18.09 5.95 -2.69
C ARG A 47 18.87 5.64 -3.97
N ALA A 48 18.24 5.00 -4.95
CA ALA A 48 18.80 4.77 -6.27
C ALA A 48 18.73 6.01 -7.20
N GLY A 49 18.13 7.11 -6.74
CA GLY A 49 18.08 8.39 -7.46
C GLY A 49 16.72 8.74 -8.08
N HIS A 50 15.70 7.88 -7.94
CA HIS A 50 14.34 8.21 -8.38
C HIS A 50 13.66 9.13 -7.37
N THR A 51 13.78 10.45 -7.54
CA THR A 51 13.28 11.43 -6.55
C THR A 51 11.97 12.12 -6.95
N SER A 52 11.51 11.94 -8.19
CA SER A 52 10.21 12.47 -8.63
C SER A 52 9.09 11.42 -8.48
N VAL A 53 7.87 11.88 -8.22
CA VAL A 53 6.69 11.00 -8.12
C VAL A 53 6.52 10.14 -9.38
N PRO A 54 6.59 10.68 -10.63
CA PRO A 54 6.50 9.84 -11.82
C PRO A 54 7.60 8.78 -11.90
N ALA A 55 8.86 9.15 -11.64
CA ALA A 55 9.98 8.20 -11.70
C ALA A 55 9.84 7.07 -10.67
N LEU A 56 9.31 7.37 -9.48
CA LEU A 56 9.02 6.37 -8.45
C LEU A 56 7.83 5.48 -8.81
N VAL A 57 6.79 6.03 -9.44
CA VAL A 57 5.68 5.23 -9.96
C VAL A 57 6.21 4.23 -10.99
N ASP A 58 6.99 4.69 -11.97
CA ASP A 58 7.55 3.82 -13.01
C ASP A 58 8.46 2.75 -12.41
N ALA A 59 9.36 3.12 -11.48
CA ALA A 59 10.30 2.20 -10.86
C ALA A 59 9.62 1.12 -9.98
N VAL A 60 8.50 1.43 -9.35
CA VAL A 60 7.87 0.56 -8.33
C VAL A 60 6.63 -0.17 -8.86
N TYR A 61 5.87 0.45 -9.76
CA TYR A 61 4.63 -0.09 -10.30
C TYR A 61 4.74 -0.52 -11.77
N GLY A 62 5.85 -0.20 -12.45
CA GLY A 62 6.04 -0.44 -13.87
C GLY A 62 5.18 0.50 -14.72
N ASP A 63 4.97 0.13 -15.98
CA ASP A 63 4.27 0.95 -16.97
C ASP A 63 2.75 0.91 -16.75
N LEU A 64 2.28 1.76 -15.83
CA LEU A 64 0.85 2.02 -15.63
C LEU A 64 0.34 3.05 -16.64
N VAL A 65 -0.90 2.87 -17.11
CA VAL A 65 -1.55 3.79 -18.04
C VAL A 65 -2.86 4.35 -17.50
N GLY A 66 -3.18 5.58 -17.89
CA GLY A 66 -4.50 6.18 -17.68
C GLY A 66 -4.87 6.38 -16.20
N PRO A 67 -6.11 6.07 -15.78
CA PRO A 67 -6.58 6.32 -14.41
C PRO A 67 -5.76 5.61 -13.33
N THR A 68 -5.22 4.43 -13.62
CA THR A 68 -4.42 3.64 -12.66
C THR A 68 -3.09 4.33 -12.34
N GLN A 69 -2.49 4.99 -13.33
CA GLN A 69 -1.27 5.78 -13.13
C GLN A 69 -1.52 6.95 -12.16
N LYS A 70 -2.61 7.70 -12.36
CA LYS A 70 -2.99 8.80 -11.46
C LYS A 70 -3.20 8.32 -10.03
N ALA A 71 -3.84 7.16 -9.84
CA ALA A 71 -4.02 6.58 -8.51
C ALA A 71 -2.68 6.14 -7.86
N ALA A 72 -1.75 5.61 -8.67
CA ALA A 72 -0.41 5.27 -8.19
C ALA A 72 0.38 6.51 -7.79
N GLU A 73 0.33 7.61 -8.56
CA GLU A 73 0.98 8.88 -8.21
C GLU A 73 0.50 9.43 -6.86
N GLN A 74 -0.82 9.42 -6.62
CA GLN A 74 -1.38 9.84 -5.32
C GLN A 74 -0.90 8.93 -4.18
N THR A 75 -0.80 7.63 -4.45
CA THR A 75 -0.28 6.66 -3.48
C THR A 75 1.20 6.94 -3.16
N VAL A 76 2.03 7.18 -4.18
CA VAL A 76 3.46 7.48 -4.01
C VAL A 76 3.66 8.79 -3.26
N ARG A 77 2.86 9.83 -3.51
CA ARG A 77 2.92 11.09 -2.75
C ARG A 77 2.70 10.86 -1.25
N ALA A 78 1.63 10.14 -0.90
CA ALA A 78 1.34 9.81 0.50
C ALA A 78 2.45 8.95 1.13
N GLN A 79 3.08 8.08 0.36
CA GLN A 79 4.21 7.27 0.83
C GLN A 79 5.46 8.11 1.08
N LEU A 80 5.79 9.05 0.19
CA LEU A 80 6.91 9.97 0.39
C LEU A 80 6.72 10.85 1.62
N GLU A 81 5.51 11.38 1.81
CA GLU A 81 5.15 12.15 3.01
C GLU A 81 5.29 11.30 4.28
N TYR A 82 4.74 10.08 4.29
CA TYR A 82 4.88 9.16 5.42
C TYR A 82 6.33 8.80 5.74
N LEU A 83 7.20 8.77 4.72
CA LEU A 83 8.61 8.46 4.85
C LEU A 83 9.48 9.69 5.17
N GLU A 84 8.89 10.89 5.20
CA GLU A 84 9.61 12.17 5.35
C GLU A 84 10.69 12.37 4.27
N LEU A 85 10.38 11.97 3.04
CA LEU A 85 11.26 12.09 1.86
C LEU A 85 10.84 13.18 0.87
N MET A 86 9.84 13.98 1.23
CA MET A 86 9.32 15.09 0.44
C MET A 86 9.78 16.43 0.99
#